data_AF-A0A4Q8QID5-F1
#
_entry.id   AF-A0A4Q8QID5-F1
#
_cell.length_a   1.000
_cell.length_b   1.000
_cell.length_c   1.000
_cell.angle_alpha   90.00
_cell.angle_beta   90.00
_cell.angle_gamma   90.00
#
_symmetry.space_group_name_H-M   'P 1'
#
loop_
_entity.id
_entity.type
_entity.pdbx_description
1 polymer ?
#
loop_
_entity_poly.entity_id
_entity_poly.type
_entity_poly.pdbx_seq_one_letter_code
_entity_poly.pdbx_strand_id
1 'polypeptide(L)' 'MIFRILEDKLAAEAKQSKAADLRFMQLALTLGRRGQGRTWPNPAVGAVVVKDGVIVGRGWTQAGGRPHAEPEAL' A
#
# COMPACT_ATOMS: atom_id res chain seq x y z
N MET A 1 24.16 22.55 -18.41
CA MET A 1 24.70 21.48 -17.55
C MET A 1 23.91 21.29 -16.26
N ILE A 2 23.50 22.36 -15.56
CA ILE A 2 22.73 22.23 -14.30
C ILE A 2 21.29 21.71 -14.48
N PHE A 3 20.61 22.09 -15.56
CA PHE A 3 19.26 21.61 -15.90
C PHE A 3 19.21 20.09 -16.06
N ARG A 4 20.16 19.50 -16.80
CA ARG A 4 20.24 18.05 -17.01
C ARG A 4 20.44 17.28 -15.70
N ILE A 5 21.28 17.79 -14.80
CA ILE A 5 21.53 17.18 -13.49
C ILE A 5 20.25 17.18 -12.63
N LEU A 6 19.47 18.26 -12.69
CA LEU A 6 18.20 18.35 -11.96
C LEU A 6 17.16 17.37 -12.52
N GLU A 7 17.03 17.26 -13.84
CA GLU A 7 16.15 16.28 -14.49
C GLU A 7 16.50 14.84 -14.10
N ASP A 8 17.79 14.49 -14.12
CA ASP A 8 18.24 13.14 -13.78
C ASP A 8 17.99 12.80 -12.30
N LYS A 9 18.15 13.79 -11.40
CA LYS A 9 17.79 13.63 -9.98
C LYS A 9 16.30 13.40 -9.79
N LEU A 10 15.46 14.22 -10.41
CA LEU A 10 14.00 14.06 -10.34
C LEU A 10 13.55 12.71 -10.89
N ALA A 11 14.14 12.26 -12.01
CA ALA A 11 13.84 10.96 -12.59
C ALA A 11 14.25 9.80 -11.65
N ALA A 12 15.39 9.93 -10.97
CA ALA A 12 15.84 8.93 -10.00
C ALA A 12 14.92 8.86 -8.77
N GLU A 13 14.54 10.01 -8.21
CA GLU A 13 13.59 10.11 -7.09
C GLU A 13 12.22 9.53 -7.46
N ALA A 14 11.69 9.86 -8.64
CA ALA A 14 10.43 9.31 -9.14
C ALA A 14 10.51 7.77 -9.31
N LYS A 15 11.63 7.27 -9.82
CA LYS A 15 11.85 5.82 -9.96
C LYS A 15 11.91 5.13 -8.59
N GLN A 16 12.58 5.74 -7.62
CA GLN A 16 12.66 5.21 -6.26
C GLN A 16 11.28 5.21 -5.57
N SER A 17 10.53 6.30 -5.69
CA SER A 17 9.15 6.41 -5.18
C SER A 17 8.25 5.32 -5.78
N LYS A 18 8.26 5.15 -7.11
CA LYS A 18 7.50 4.09 -7.78
C LYS A 18 7.88 2.68 -7.31
N ALA A 19 9.16 2.43 -7.07
CA ALA A 19 9.61 1.13 -6.54
C ALA A 19 9.13 0.91 -5.09
N ALA A 20 9.09 1.97 -4.27
CA ALA A 20 8.54 1.90 -2.92
C ALA A 20 7.02 1.64 -2.96
N ASP A 21 6.27 2.36 -3.80
CA ASP A 21 4.83 2.18 -3.98
C ASP A 21 4.48 0.74 -4.36
N LEU A 22 5.22 0.16 -5.32
CA LEU A 22 5.03 -1.23 -5.73
C LEU A 22 5.24 -2.21 -4.57
N ARG A 23 6.26 -1.98 -3.73
CA ARG A 23 6.52 -2.83 -2.55
C ARG A 23 5.40 -2.73 -1.52
N PHE A 24 4.92 -1.51 -1.23
CA PHE A 24 3.81 -1.32 -0.29
C PHE A 24 2.50 -1.88 -0.82
N MET A 25 2.23 -1.73 -2.12
CA MET A 25 1.05 -2.33 -2.76
C MET A 25 1.10 -3.86 -2.74
N GLN A 26 2.26 -4.47 -2.96
CA GLN A 26 2.43 -5.93 -2.82
C GLN A 26 2.10 -6.41 -1.40
N LEU A 27 2.48 -5.65 -0.38
CA LEU A 27 2.12 -5.94 1.01
C LEU A 27 0.61 -5.79 1.24
N ALA A 28 -0.01 -4.70 0.77
CA ALA A 28 -1.45 -4.47 0.87
C ALA A 28 -2.26 -5.62 0.22
N LEU A 29 -1.87 -6.05 -0.98
CA LEU A 29 -2.48 -7.22 -1.63
C LEU A 29 -2.30 -8.49 -0.78
N THR A 30 -1.12 -8.71 -0.21
CA THR A 30 -0.85 -9.86 0.67
C THR A 30 -1.72 -9.85 1.93
N LEU A 31 -1.97 -8.69 2.52
CA LEU A 31 -2.92 -8.53 3.63
C LEU A 31 -4.34 -8.85 3.17
N GLY A 32 -4.78 -8.32 2.02
CA GLY A 32 -6.10 -8.58 1.45
C GLY A 32 -6.35 -10.07 1.17
N ARG A 33 -5.32 -10.82 0.75
CA ARG A 33 -5.44 -12.29 0.56
C ARG A 33 -5.94 -13.03 1.80
N ARG A 34 -5.73 -12.50 3.01
CA ARG A 34 -6.21 -13.12 4.28
C ARG A 34 -7.74 -13.17 4.38
N GLY A 35 -8.43 -12.26 3.70
CA GLY A 35 -9.90 -12.20 3.68
C GLY A 35 -10.56 -13.03 2.58
N GLN A 36 -9.79 -13.65 1.68
CA GLN A 36 -10.35 -14.37 0.53
C GLN A 36 -11.29 -15.49 0.97
N GLY A 37 -12.49 -15.51 0.39
CA GLY A 37 -13.54 -16.49 0.72
C GLY A 37 -14.25 -16.24 2.06
N ARG A 38 -13.88 -15.20 2.82
CA ARG A 38 -14.39 -14.96 4.18
C ARG A 38 -15.12 -13.63 4.36
N THR A 39 -15.00 -12.73 3.39
CA THR A 39 -15.46 -11.33 3.51
C THR A 39 -16.80 -11.06 2.84
N TRP A 40 -17.44 -12.07 2.24
CA TRP A 40 -18.75 -11.90 1.58
C TRP A 40 -19.74 -11.17 2.52
N PRO A 41 -20.52 -10.18 2.02
CA PRO A 41 -20.69 -9.76 0.63
C PRO A 41 -19.63 -8.79 0.10
N ASN A 42 -18.64 -8.43 0.91
CA ASN A 42 -17.64 -7.42 0.57
C ASN A 42 -16.35 -8.05 0.00
N PRO A 43 -15.58 -7.29 -0.79
CA PRO A 43 -14.31 -7.77 -1.30
C PRO A 43 -13.27 -7.97 -0.20
N ALA A 44 -12.32 -8.85 -0.47
CA ALA A 44 -11.13 -9.00 0.33
C ALA A 44 -10.15 -7.86 -0.02
N VAL A 45 -10.00 -6.90 0.89
CA VAL A 45 -9.16 -5.71 0.72
C VAL A 45 -8.06 -5.75 1.77
N GLY A 46 -6.87 -5.24 1.43
CA GLY A 46 -5.81 -4.97 2.39
C GLY A 46 -5.33 -3.53 2.25
N ALA A 47 -4.90 -2.93 3.34
CA ALA A 47 -4.48 -1.54 3.42
C ALA A 47 -3.20 -1.42 4.25
N VAL A 48 -2.35 -0.45 3.89
CA VAL A 48 -1.15 -0.07 4.63
C VAL A 48 -1.07 1.45 4.69
N VAL A 49 -0.67 1.98 5.85
CA VAL A 49 -0.40 3.40 6.06
C VAL A 49 1.11 3.56 6.23
N VAL A 50 1.72 4.42 5.42
CA VAL A 50 3.17 4.63 5.39
C VAL A 50 3.47 6.09 5.72
N LYS A 51 4.43 6.30 6.62
CA LYS A 51 4.96 7.61 6.96
C LYS A 51 6.49 7.54 6.95
N ASP A 52 7.13 8.45 6.22
CA ASP A 52 8.60 8.53 6.12
C ASP A 52 9.26 7.19 5.72
N GLY A 53 8.62 6.45 4.81
CA GLY A 53 9.07 5.14 4.34
C GLY A 53 8.82 3.98 5.32
N VAL A 54 8.21 4.24 6.48
CA VAL A 54 7.90 3.26 7.52
C VAL A 54 6.42 2.95 7.53
N ILE A 55 6.05 1.67 7.60
CA ILE A 55 4.66 1.24 7.76
C ILE A 55 4.25 1.53 9.21
N VAL A 56 3.29 2.44 9.39
CA VAL A 56 2.74 2.81 10.70
C VAL A 56 1.38 2.16 10.97
N GLY A 57 0.74 1.60 9.94
CA GLY A 57 -0.57 0.97 10.04
C GLY A 57 -0.78 -0.10 8.98
N ARG A 58 -1.54 -1.14 9.31
CA ARG A 58 -1.86 -2.26 8.42
C ARG A 58 -3.22 -2.85 8.76
N GLY A 59 -4.00 -3.19 7.74
CA GLY A 59 -5.33 -3.74 7.92
C GLY A 59 -5.77 -4.63 6.75
N TRP A 60 -6.78 -5.45 6.99
CA TRP A 60 -7.49 -6.21 5.95
C TRP A 60 -8.97 -6.33 6.32
N THR A 61 -9.84 -6.49 5.32
CA THR A 61 -11.27 -6.69 5.57
C THR A 61 -11.50 -7.95 6.40
N GLN A 62 -12.20 -7.83 7.52
CA GLN A 62 -12.45 -8.95 8.42
C GLN A 62 -13.58 -9.86 7.91
N ALA A 63 -13.73 -11.02 8.56
CA ALA A 63 -14.77 -11.99 8.21
C ALA A 63 -16.17 -11.36 8.28
N GLY A 64 -17.05 -11.70 7.34
CA GLY A 64 -18.37 -11.05 7.18
C GLY A 64 -18.30 -9.67 6.50
N GLY A 65 -17.11 -9.22 6.10
CA GLY A 65 -16.92 -8.05 5.26
C GLY A 65 -16.83 -6.71 6.00
N ARG A 66 -16.81 -6.74 7.33
CA ARG A 66 -16.58 -5.60 8.22
C ARG A 66 -15.80 -6.05 9.45
N PRO A 67 -14.99 -5.18 10.07
CA PRO A 67 -14.56 -3.86 9.56
C PRO A 67 -13.78 -3.95 8.24
N HIS A 68 -13.72 -2.81 7.53
CA HIS A 68 -12.95 -2.66 6.29
C HIS A 68 -11.45 -2.58 6.57
N ALA A 69 -10.62 -2.74 5.53
CA ALA A 69 -9.17 -2.75 5.69
C ALA A 69 -8.59 -1.40 6.13
N GLU A 70 -9.14 -0.30 5.62
CA GLU A 70 -8.72 1.07 5.90
C GLU A 70 -8.89 1.46 7.38
N PRO A 71 -10.08 1.31 8.01
CA PRO A 71 -10.23 1.62 9.43
C PRO A 71 -9.42 0.69 10.35
N GLU A 72 -9.10 -0.54 9.92
CA GLU A 72 -8.19 -1.42 10.67
C GLU A 72 -6.72 -0.98 10.58
N ALA A 73 -6.37 -0.19 9.56
CA ALA A 73 -5.01 0.30 9.33
C ALA A 73 -4.75 1.69 9.93
N LEU A 74 -5.78 2.38 10.41
CA LEU A 74 -5.73 3.72 11.01
C LEU A 74 -5.77 3.62 12.54
#